data_AF-A0A367HZL7-F1
#
_entry.id   AF-A0A367HZL7-F1
#
_cell.length_a   1.000
_cell.length_b   1.000
_cell.length_c   1.000
_cell.angle_alpha   90.00
_cell.angle_beta   90.00
_cell.angle_gamma   90.00
#
_symmetry.space_group_name_H-M   'P 1'
#
loop_
_entity.id
_entity.type
_entity.pdbx_description
1 polymer ?
#
loop_
_entity_poly.entity_id
_entity_poly.type
_entity_poly.pdbx_seq_one_letter_code
_entity_poly.pdbx_strand_id
1 'polypeptide(L)'
;MTARPPRTPRGELIADTALALLVERGMRGLTHRAVDELAGLPPGSTSNQARTRQALLEVAVGRQAEREARVLVPAELPVPGGGLDDLAASLALALHRYLTGNRELLVSRYELALEATRRPELRAYYDAAGQRFREPLVALMRAAGSEAPERHALSLISWSEGLMFSCAAGSYHAEVPSEPEIRRGFTELLRGMLAGPPPR
;
A
#
# COMPACT_ATOMS: atom_id res chain seq x y z
N MET A 1 12.90 -16.89 -10.28
CA MET A 1 11.79 -17.55 -9.56
C MET A 1 11.25 -16.57 -8.55
N THR A 2 10.15 -15.90 -8.86
CA THR A 2 9.47 -14.96 -7.94
C THR A 2 8.93 -15.74 -6.75
N ALA A 3 9.32 -15.39 -5.52
CA ALA A 3 8.79 -16.05 -4.34
C ALA A 3 7.27 -15.82 -4.25
N ARG A 4 6.48 -16.89 -4.36
CA ARG A 4 5.03 -16.84 -4.13
C ARG A 4 4.82 -16.52 -2.65
N PRO A 5 3.86 -15.65 -2.29
CA PRO A 5 3.60 -15.38 -0.88
C PRO A 5 3.29 -16.68 -0.13
N PRO A 6 3.77 -16.80 1.11
CA PRO A 6 3.64 -18.02 1.87
C PRO A 6 2.17 -18.34 2.14
N ARG A 7 1.70 -19.50 1.68
CA ARG A 7 0.32 -20.00 1.92
C ARG A 7 0.21 -20.94 3.12
N THR A 8 1.23 -20.95 3.97
CA THR A 8 1.26 -21.81 5.17
C THR A 8 1.23 -20.92 6.41
N PRO A 9 0.60 -21.36 7.52
CA PRO A 9 0.57 -20.59 8.76
C PRO A 9 1.97 -20.14 9.21
N ARG A 10 2.98 -21.00 9.03
CA ARG A 10 4.37 -20.68 9.36
C ARG A 10 4.95 -19.59 8.46
N GLY A 11 4.70 -19.65 7.15
CA GLY A 11 5.23 -18.64 6.26
C GLY A 11 4.52 -17.30 6.41
N GLU A 12 3.22 -17.29 6.71
CA GLU A 12 2.50 -16.06 7.09
C GLU A 12 3.09 -15.43 8.36
N LEU A 13 3.36 -16.24 9.38
CA LEU A 13 4.05 -15.78 10.59
C LEU A 13 5.40 -15.14 10.26
N ILE A 14 6.24 -15.81 9.47
CA ILE A 14 7.55 -15.27 9.03
C ILE A 14 7.39 -13.91 8.33
N ALA A 15 6.39 -13.80 7.44
CA ALA A 15 6.19 -12.58 6.68
C ALA A 15 5.64 -11.44 7.55
N ASP A 16 4.74 -11.73 8.49
CA ASP A 16 4.23 -10.78 9.47
C ASP A 16 5.33 -10.30 10.42
N THR A 17 6.17 -11.22 10.90
CA THR A 17 7.33 -10.89 11.73
C THR A 17 8.36 -10.04 10.96
N ALA A 18 8.55 -10.30 9.67
CA ALA A 18 9.42 -9.48 8.83
C ALA A 18 8.90 -8.03 8.74
N LEU A 19 7.60 -7.81 8.58
CA LEU A 19 7.00 -6.47 8.60
C LEU A 19 7.16 -5.81 9.98
N ALA A 20 6.91 -6.55 11.07
CA ALA A 20 7.10 -6.03 12.43
C ALA A 20 8.55 -5.57 12.69
N LEU A 21 9.54 -6.34 12.23
CA LEU A 21 10.96 -5.95 12.35
C LEU A 21 11.30 -4.69 11.53
N LEU A 22 10.70 -4.52 10.36
CA LEU A 22 10.90 -3.30 9.57
C LEU A 22 10.36 -2.08 10.32
N VAL A 23 9.24 -2.22 11.01
CA VAL A 23 8.64 -1.14 11.81
C VAL A 23 9.46 -0.85 13.06
N GLU A 24 9.87 -1.88 13.80
CA GLU A 24 10.57 -1.73 15.09
C GLU A 24 12.05 -1.34 14.90
N ARG A 25 12.71 -1.88 13.87
CA ARG A 25 14.19 -1.85 13.73
C ARG A 25 14.67 -1.37 12.37
N GLY A 26 13.77 -1.05 11.44
CA GLY A 26 14.11 -0.63 10.08
C GLY A 26 14.79 -1.72 9.24
N MET A 27 15.21 -1.35 8.03
CA MET A 27 15.81 -2.27 7.04
C MET A 27 17.07 -3.02 7.53
N ARG A 28 17.82 -2.44 8.47
CA ARG A 28 19.02 -3.06 9.07
C ARG A 28 18.67 -4.18 10.05
N GLY A 29 17.54 -4.08 10.73
CA GLY A 29 17.06 -5.10 11.67
C GLY A 29 16.48 -6.34 10.98
N LEU A 30 16.11 -6.24 9.70
CA LEU A 30 15.56 -7.36 8.95
C LEU A 30 16.66 -8.36 8.54
N THR A 31 16.78 -9.43 9.34
CA THR A 31 17.65 -10.58 9.09
C THR A 31 16.90 -11.88 9.40
N HIS A 32 17.29 -12.99 8.77
CA HIS A 32 16.70 -14.32 9.05
C HIS A 32 16.72 -14.68 10.52
N ARG A 33 17.85 -14.42 11.18
CA ARG A 33 18.03 -14.67 12.61
C ARG A 33 17.06 -13.83 13.44
N ALA A 34 16.95 -12.53 13.16
CA ALA A 34 16.02 -11.66 13.88
C ALA A 34 14.56 -12.09 13.67
N VAL A 35 14.21 -12.57 12.48
CA VAL A 35 12.86 -13.11 12.21
C VAL A 35 12.64 -14.39 13.01
N ASP A 36 13.57 -15.35 12.98
CA ASP A 36 13.45 -16.58 13.76
C ASP A 36 13.30 -16.30 15.26
N GLU A 37 14.14 -15.41 15.80
CA GLU A 37 14.11 -15.00 17.21
C GLU A 37 12.78 -14.32 17.59
N LEU A 38 12.32 -13.32 16.81
CA LEU A 38 11.08 -12.62 17.11
C LEU A 38 9.83 -13.49 16.89
N ALA A 39 9.86 -14.41 15.93
CA ALA A 39 8.77 -15.36 15.67
C ALA A 39 8.75 -16.55 16.64
N GLY A 40 9.75 -16.71 17.51
CA GLY A 40 9.89 -17.88 18.39
C GLY A 40 10.13 -19.19 17.62
N LEU A 41 10.78 -19.11 16.45
CA LEU A 41 11.07 -20.25 15.59
C LEU A 41 12.49 -20.80 15.80
N PRO A 42 12.73 -22.10 15.55
CA PRO A 42 14.08 -22.66 15.58
C PRO A 42 15.01 -21.93 14.59
N PRO A 43 16.30 -21.76 14.92
CA PRO A 43 17.27 -21.15 14.02
C PRO A 43 17.29 -21.81 12.64
N GLY A 44 17.22 -20.99 11.59
CA GLY A 44 17.21 -21.43 10.19
C GLY A 44 15.81 -21.67 9.61
N SER A 45 14.74 -21.50 10.39
CA SER A 45 13.36 -21.66 9.92
C SER A 45 13.02 -20.68 8.80
N THR A 46 13.41 -19.41 8.96
CA THR A 46 13.23 -18.38 7.94
C THR A 46 14.07 -18.69 6.70
N SER A 47 15.30 -19.16 6.86
CA SER A 47 16.18 -19.52 5.74
C SER A 47 15.64 -20.70 4.92
N ASN A 48 14.92 -21.62 5.55
CA ASN A 48 14.24 -22.71 4.86
C ASN A 48 13.11 -22.21 3.93
N GLN A 49 12.45 -21.11 4.27
CA GLN A 49 11.38 -20.51 3.46
C GLN A 49 11.91 -19.48 2.45
N ALA A 50 12.85 -18.65 2.87
CA ALA A 50 13.44 -17.58 2.09
C ALA A 50 14.96 -17.66 2.19
N ARG A 51 15.63 -18.38 1.28
CA ARG A 51 17.07 -18.70 1.42
C ARG A 51 18.01 -17.50 1.37
N THR A 52 17.60 -16.41 0.71
CA THR A 52 18.44 -15.24 0.47
C THR A 52 17.82 -14.00 1.08
N ARG A 53 18.62 -12.93 1.24
CA ARG A 53 18.11 -11.60 1.62
C ARG A 53 17.06 -11.11 0.63
N GLN A 54 17.29 -11.32 -0.67
CA GLN A 54 16.34 -10.97 -1.72
C GLN A 54 15.00 -11.70 -1.53
N ALA A 55 15.02 -13.01 -1.29
CA ALA A 55 13.81 -13.78 -1.05
C ALA A 55 13.05 -13.32 0.21
N LEU A 56 13.77 -12.95 1.28
CA LEU A 56 13.15 -12.42 2.49
C LEU A 56 12.47 -11.07 2.25
N LEU A 57 13.09 -10.20 1.44
CA LEU A 57 12.50 -8.92 1.02
C LEU A 57 11.27 -9.14 0.13
N GLU A 58 11.29 -10.09 -0.79
CA GLU A 58 10.13 -10.45 -1.63
C GLU A 58 8.96 -10.99 -0.79
N VAL A 59 9.24 -11.79 0.25
CA VAL A 59 8.24 -12.25 1.23
C VAL A 59 7.61 -11.05 1.95
N ALA A 60 8.42 -10.10 2.41
CA ALA A 60 7.93 -8.89 3.07
C ALA A 60 7.09 -8.01 2.12
N VAL A 61 7.55 -7.76 0.89
CA VAL A 61 6.78 -7.01 -0.13
C VAL A 61 5.47 -7.71 -0.47
N GLY A 62 5.48 -9.03 -0.60
CA GLY A 62 4.26 -9.81 -0.85
C GLY A 62 3.25 -9.63 0.27
N ARG A 63 3.69 -9.76 1.52
CA ARG A 63 2.83 -9.60 2.69
C ARG A 63 2.35 -8.17 2.90
N GLN A 64 3.20 -7.19 2.59
CA GLN A 64 2.83 -5.77 2.55
C GLN A 64 1.63 -5.56 1.63
N ALA A 65 1.75 -6.01 0.37
CA ALA A 65 0.68 -5.89 -0.60
C ALA A 65 -0.60 -6.64 -0.18
N GLU A 66 -0.49 -7.81 0.44
CA GLU A 66 -1.65 -8.53 0.97
C GLU A 66 -2.38 -7.75 2.08
N ARG A 67 -1.63 -7.18 3.02
CA ARG A 67 -2.21 -6.38 4.13
C ARG A 67 -2.81 -5.09 3.60
N GLU A 68 -2.13 -4.40 2.69
CA GLU A 68 -2.63 -3.19 2.04
C GLU A 68 -3.94 -3.45 1.28
N ALA A 69 -4.04 -4.58 0.57
CA ALA A 69 -5.26 -4.96 -0.15
C ALA A 69 -6.47 -5.15 0.78
N ARG A 70 -6.26 -5.70 1.98
CA ARG A 70 -7.34 -5.86 2.97
C ARG A 70 -7.86 -4.53 3.52
N VAL A 71 -7.02 -3.49 3.53
CA VAL A 71 -7.40 -2.16 4.04
C VAL A 71 -7.97 -1.27 2.93
N LEU A 72 -7.33 -1.27 1.76
CA LEU A 72 -7.63 -0.36 0.64
C LEU A 72 -8.69 -0.91 -0.32
N VAL A 73 -8.90 -2.23 -0.33
CA VAL A 73 -9.95 -2.89 -1.12
C VAL A 73 -10.91 -3.63 -0.19
N PRO A 74 -11.70 -2.93 0.65
CA PRO A 74 -12.84 -3.57 1.28
C PRO A 74 -13.79 -4.07 0.19
N ALA A 75 -14.52 -5.16 0.45
CA ALA A 75 -15.57 -5.71 -0.41
C ALA A 75 -16.74 -4.73 -0.73
N GLU A 76 -16.62 -3.48 -0.29
CA GLU A 76 -17.62 -2.41 -0.25
C GLU A 76 -17.21 -1.18 -1.07
N LEU A 77 -16.22 -1.27 -1.98
CA LEU A 77 -16.03 -0.21 -2.97
C LEU A 77 -17.37 -0.04 -3.72
N PRO A 78 -18.01 1.15 -3.70
CA PRO A 78 -19.35 1.31 -4.21
C PRO A 78 -19.42 0.89 -5.66
N VAL A 79 -20.51 0.20 -5.96
CA VAL A 79 -20.95 0.04 -7.34
C VAL A 79 -21.17 1.45 -7.91
N PRO A 80 -20.76 1.75 -9.17
CA PRO A 80 -20.82 3.08 -9.79
C PRO A 80 -22.22 3.74 -9.94
N GLY A 81 -23.22 3.34 -9.18
CA GLY A 81 -24.57 3.92 -9.20
C GLY A 81 -24.73 5.21 -8.39
N GLY A 82 -23.76 5.54 -7.52
CA GLY A 82 -23.83 6.65 -6.56
C GLY A 82 -23.31 8.02 -7.04
N GLY A 83 -22.67 8.07 -8.22
CA GLY A 83 -22.01 9.29 -8.70
C GLY A 83 -20.70 9.65 -7.99
N LEU A 84 -20.21 10.86 -8.23
CA LEU A 84 -18.87 11.31 -7.80
C LEU A 84 -18.72 11.46 -6.29
N ASP A 85 -19.77 11.87 -5.59
CA ASP A 85 -19.72 12.13 -4.15
C ASP A 85 -19.65 10.85 -3.32
N ASP A 86 -20.22 9.74 -3.82
CA ASP A 86 -20.12 8.41 -3.21
C ASP A 86 -18.74 7.79 -3.48
N LEU A 87 -18.20 7.97 -4.69
CA LEU A 87 -16.83 7.60 -5.01
C LEU A 87 -15.83 8.32 -4.08
N ALA A 88 -15.99 9.63 -3.89
CA ALA A 88 -15.16 10.41 -2.97
C ALA A 88 -15.29 9.93 -1.52
N ALA A 89 -16.50 9.60 -1.07
CA ALA A 89 -16.74 9.09 0.28
C ALA A 89 -16.00 7.77 0.54
N SER A 90 -16.05 6.83 -0.40
CA SER A 90 -15.41 5.53 -0.22
C SER A 90 -13.89 5.57 -0.32
N LEU A 91 -13.34 6.38 -1.22
CA LEU A 91 -11.91 6.63 -1.26
C LEU A 91 -11.43 7.30 0.03
N ALA A 92 -12.19 8.25 0.56
CA ALA A 92 -11.89 8.91 1.83
C ALA A 92 -11.90 7.95 3.01
N LEU A 93 -12.93 7.11 3.12
CA LEU A 93 -13.03 6.11 4.18
C LEU A 93 -11.86 5.11 4.12
N ALA A 94 -11.50 4.63 2.93
CA ALA A 94 -10.36 3.72 2.76
C ALA A 94 -9.05 4.37 3.19
N LEU A 95 -8.78 5.60 2.73
CA LEU A 95 -7.57 6.34 3.09
C LEU A 95 -7.53 6.69 4.59
N HIS A 96 -8.65 7.14 5.16
CA HIS A 96 -8.76 7.44 6.59
C HIS A 96 -8.47 6.21 7.46
N ARG A 97 -9.03 5.04 7.13
CA ARG A 97 -8.75 3.76 7.82
C ARG A 97 -7.27 3.38 7.71
N TYR A 98 -6.66 3.63 6.55
CA TYR A 98 -5.24 3.39 6.34
C TYR A 98 -4.37 4.29 7.24
N LEU A 99 -4.69 5.58 7.31
CA LEU A 99 -3.95 6.57 8.10
C LEU A 99 -4.10 6.40 9.61
N THR A 100 -5.30 6.05 10.10
CA THR A 100 -5.60 5.99 11.54
C THR A 100 -5.31 4.62 12.17
N GLY A 101 -5.52 3.53 11.44
CA GLY A 101 -5.40 2.17 11.97
C GLY A 101 -4.18 1.38 11.52
N ASN A 102 -3.42 1.89 10.52
CA ASN A 102 -2.39 1.10 9.83
C ASN A 102 -1.06 1.86 9.69
N ARG A 103 -0.70 2.70 10.68
CA ARG A 103 0.55 3.46 10.66
C ARG A 103 1.80 2.58 10.50
N GLU A 104 1.83 1.43 11.16
CA GLU A 104 2.93 0.45 11.03
C GLU A 104 3.07 -0.08 9.59
N LEU A 105 1.92 -0.25 8.90
CA LEU A 105 1.91 -0.67 7.51
C LEU A 105 2.48 0.43 6.60
N LEU A 106 2.24 1.71 6.90
CA LEU A 106 2.87 2.83 6.21
C LEU A 106 4.39 2.87 6.41
N VAL A 107 4.86 2.67 7.65
CA VAL A 107 6.31 2.69 7.95
C VAL A 107 7.02 1.58 7.19
N SER A 108 6.51 0.35 7.26
CA SER A 108 7.07 -0.79 6.53
C SER A 108 7.01 -0.61 5.01
N ARG A 109 5.94 0.01 4.46
CA ARG A 109 5.87 0.42 3.05
C ARG A 109 7.08 1.27 2.66
N TYR A 110 7.36 2.33 3.43
CA TYR A 110 8.44 3.26 3.09
C TYR A 110 9.84 2.63 3.23
N GLU A 111 10.06 1.80 4.25
CA GLU A 111 11.29 1.02 4.38
C GLU A 111 11.53 0.14 3.12
N LEU A 112 10.50 -0.60 2.69
CA LEU A 112 10.57 -1.46 1.50
C LEU A 112 10.73 -0.66 0.21
N ALA A 113 9.99 0.43 0.03
CA ALA A 113 10.06 1.28 -1.14
C ALA A 113 11.47 1.88 -1.31
N LEU A 114 12.05 2.40 -0.23
CA LEU A 114 13.41 2.94 -0.22
C LEU A 114 14.45 1.86 -0.50
N GLU A 115 14.30 0.65 0.05
CA GLU A 115 15.22 -0.45 -0.27
C GLU A 115 15.13 -0.92 -1.71
N ALA A 116 13.92 -0.94 -2.29
CA ALA A 116 13.72 -1.27 -3.69
C ALA A 116 14.48 -0.31 -4.63
N THR A 117 14.65 0.97 -4.27
CA THR A 117 15.45 1.92 -5.08
C THR A 117 16.92 1.51 -5.24
N ARG A 118 17.44 0.68 -4.33
CA ARG A 118 18.84 0.23 -4.30
C ARG A 118 19.03 -1.16 -4.91
N ARG A 119 17.95 -1.85 -5.27
CA ARG A 119 17.94 -3.26 -5.70
C ARG A 119 17.04 -3.44 -6.93
N PRO A 120 17.60 -3.47 -8.15
CA PRO A 120 16.80 -3.58 -9.37
C PRO A 120 15.86 -4.79 -9.41
N GLU A 121 16.31 -5.95 -8.93
CA GLU A 121 15.47 -7.16 -8.87
C GLU A 121 14.28 -6.99 -7.93
N LEU A 122 14.50 -6.40 -6.75
CA LEU A 122 13.42 -6.07 -5.82
C LEU A 122 12.50 -4.98 -6.37
N ARG A 123 13.04 -4.00 -7.11
CA ARG A 123 12.24 -2.95 -7.73
C ARG A 123 11.21 -3.53 -8.68
N ALA A 124 11.61 -4.44 -9.56
CA ALA A 124 10.70 -5.11 -10.48
C ALA A 124 9.57 -5.86 -9.73
N TYR A 125 9.91 -6.54 -8.63
CA TYR A 125 8.92 -7.24 -7.81
C TYR A 125 7.98 -6.28 -7.07
N TYR A 126 8.52 -5.19 -6.50
CA TYR A 126 7.75 -4.14 -5.84
C TYR A 126 6.76 -3.47 -6.80
N ASP A 127 7.21 -3.16 -8.02
CA ASP A 127 6.37 -2.61 -9.08
C ASP A 127 5.22 -3.56 -9.45
N ALA A 128 5.54 -4.83 -9.68
CA ALA A 128 4.52 -5.84 -10.00
C ALA A 128 3.48 -6.00 -8.89
N ALA A 129 3.91 -5.93 -7.62
CA ALA A 129 2.99 -5.94 -6.47
C ALA A 129 2.09 -4.70 -6.46
N GLY A 130 2.65 -3.52 -6.75
CA GLY A 130 1.92 -2.26 -6.82
C GLY A 130 0.89 -2.16 -7.95
N GLN A 131 1.13 -2.80 -9.11
CA GLN A 131 0.18 -2.76 -10.24
C GLN A 131 -1.20 -3.32 -9.88
N ARG A 132 -1.27 -4.30 -8.98
CA ARG A 132 -2.54 -4.91 -8.52
C ARG A 132 -3.48 -3.90 -7.86
N PHE A 133 -2.96 -2.79 -7.34
CA PHE A 133 -3.75 -1.69 -6.78
C PHE A 133 -4.14 -0.66 -7.83
N ARG A 134 -3.28 -0.45 -8.83
CA ARG A 134 -3.49 0.54 -9.88
C ARG A 134 -4.63 0.15 -10.82
N GLU A 135 -4.69 -1.12 -11.22
CA GLU A 135 -5.68 -1.60 -12.20
C GLU A 135 -7.15 -1.35 -11.77
N PRO A 136 -7.57 -1.65 -10.52
CA PRO A 136 -8.90 -1.30 -10.04
C PRO A 136 -9.21 0.20 -10.09
N LEU A 137 -8.24 1.06 -9.75
CA LEU A 137 -8.42 2.51 -9.80
C LEU A 137 -8.57 3.01 -11.24
N VAL A 138 -7.84 2.44 -12.20
CA VAL A 138 -8.01 2.75 -13.63
C VAL A 138 -9.41 2.35 -14.10
N ALA A 139 -9.88 1.16 -13.73
CA ALA A 139 -11.23 0.71 -14.05
C ALA A 139 -12.31 1.63 -13.45
N LEU A 140 -12.10 2.07 -12.20
CA LEU A 140 -12.97 3.01 -11.50
C LEU A 140 -13.02 4.37 -12.20
N MET A 141 -11.87 4.92 -12.60
CA MET A 141 -11.81 6.17 -13.36
C MET A 141 -12.52 6.07 -14.71
N ARG A 142 -12.36 4.94 -15.41
CA ARG A 142 -13.06 4.67 -16.66
C ARG A 142 -14.58 4.62 -16.46
N ALA A 143 -15.04 3.92 -15.43
CA ALA A 143 -16.46 3.86 -15.07
C ALA A 143 -17.03 5.23 -14.66
N ALA A 144 -16.21 6.10 -14.08
CA ALA A 144 -16.56 7.47 -13.71
C ALA A 144 -16.55 8.46 -14.90
N GLY A 145 -16.29 8.00 -16.14
CA GLY A 145 -16.32 8.84 -17.34
C GLY A 145 -15.01 9.57 -17.66
N SER A 146 -13.88 9.14 -17.09
CA SER A 146 -12.58 9.73 -17.40
C SER A 146 -12.17 9.51 -18.87
N GLU A 147 -11.77 10.59 -19.56
CA GLU A 147 -11.12 10.54 -20.88
C GLU A 147 -9.63 10.11 -20.82
N ALA A 148 -9.04 10.08 -19.62
CA ALA A 148 -7.63 9.73 -19.39
C ALA A 148 -7.45 8.90 -18.10
N PRO A 149 -8.06 7.70 -18.03
CA PRO A 149 -8.22 6.96 -16.78
C PRO A 149 -6.88 6.55 -16.14
N GLU A 150 -5.87 6.22 -16.94
CA GLU A 150 -4.53 5.88 -16.45
C GLU A 150 -3.81 7.07 -15.81
N ARG A 151 -4.02 8.28 -16.35
CA ARG A 151 -3.48 9.53 -15.82
C ARG A 151 -4.21 9.91 -14.53
N HIS A 152 -5.54 9.87 -14.53
CA HIS A 152 -6.34 10.24 -13.36
C HIS A 152 -6.14 9.28 -12.18
N ALA A 153 -6.02 7.98 -12.45
CA ALA A 153 -5.66 7.02 -11.41
C ALA A 153 -4.27 7.34 -10.81
N LEU A 154 -3.29 7.72 -11.63
CA LEU A 154 -1.98 8.14 -11.13
C LEU A 154 -2.06 9.44 -10.31
N SER A 155 -2.89 10.40 -10.70
CA SER A 155 -3.12 11.63 -9.92
C SER A 155 -3.73 11.33 -8.56
N LEU A 156 -4.73 10.45 -8.48
CA LEU A 156 -5.31 9.99 -7.21
C LEU A 156 -4.26 9.32 -6.32
N ILE A 157 -3.52 8.35 -6.87
CA ILE A 157 -2.46 7.65 -6.14
C ILE A 157 -1.42 8.65 -5.62
N SER A 158 -0.94 9.54 -6.48
CA SER A 158 0.09 10.54 -6.11
C SER A 158 -0.39 11.45 -4.98
N TRP A 159 -1.64 11.92 -5.04
CA TRP A 159 -2.20 12.76 -3.99
C TRP A 159 -2.36 11.99 -2.67
N SER A 160 -2.90 10.76 -2.72
CA SER A 160 -3.02 9.90 -1.53
C SER A 160 -1.66 9.55 -0.92
N GLU A 161 -0.64 9.25 -1.73
CA GLU A 161 0.74 9.00 -1.29
C GLU A 161 1.35 10.21 -0.58
N GLY A 162 1.10 11.42 -1.08
CA GLY A 162 1.54 12.66 -0.43
C GLY A 162 0.94 12.82 0.96
N LEU A 163 -0.35 12.51 1.12
CA LEU A 163 -1.00 12.54 2.42
C LEU A 163 -0.48 11.44 3.36
N MET A 164 -0.38 10.20 2.85
CA MET A 164 0.18 9.06 3.57
C MET A 164 1.59 9.33 4.09
N PHE A 165 2.45 9.91 3.26
CA PHE A 165 3.81 10.27 3.65
C PHE A 165 3.81 11.36 4.72
N SER A 166 3.00 12.40 4.54
CA SER A 166 2.91 13.52 5.47
C SER A 166 2.49 13.07 6.87
N CYS A 167 1.53 12.14 6.96
CA CYS A 167 1.07 11.60 8.24
C CYS A 167 2.03 10.56 8.85
N ALA A 168 2.75 9.78 8.05
CA ALA A 168 3.62 8.72 8.55
C ALA A 168 5.03 9.21 8.92
N ALA A 169 5.63 10.07 8.09
CA ALA A 169 7.04 10.46 8.16
C ALA A 169 7.29 11.97 7.97
N GLY A 170 6.26 12.75 7.64
CA GLY A 170 6.36 14.20 7.42
C GLY A 170 6.21 15.05 8.68
N SER A 171 6.29 16.37 8.52
CA SER A 171 6.15 17.35 9.61
C SER A 171 4.73 17.42 10.20
N TYR A 172 3.73 16.88 9.50
CA TYR A 172 2.31 16.84 9.91
C TYR A 172 1.90 15.48 10.52
N HIS A 173 2.87 14.69 10.99
CA HIS A 173 2.64 13.32 11.42
C HIS A 173 1.69 13.13 12.63
N ALA A 174 1.43 14.19 13.39
CA ALA A 174 0.56 14.19 14.58
C ALA A 174 -0.90 14.57 14.28
N GLU A 175 -1.19 15.09 13.08
CA GLU A 175 -2.52 15.59 12.70
C GLU A 175 -3.03 14.79 11.49
N VAL A 176 -3.56 13.59 11.75
CA VAL A 176 -4.25 12.83 10.71
C VAL A 176 -5.55 13.56 10.38
N PRO A 177 -5.78 13.97 9.12
CA PRO A 177 -7.03 14.66 8.77
C PRO A 177 -8.23 13.76 9.03
N SER A 178 -9.33 14.39 9.45
CA SER A 178 -10.59 13.71 9.63
C SER A 178 -11.13 13.17 8.30
N GLU A 179 -11.92 12.11 8.35
CA GLU A 179 -12.56 11.55 7.14
C GLU A 179 -13.30 12.60 6.30
N PRO A 180 -14.07 13.55 6.87
CA PRO A 180 -14.70 14.62 6.09
C PRO A 180 -13.72 15.54 5.35
N GLU A 181 -12.54 15.82 5.91
CA GLU A 181 -11.50 16.62 5.26
C GLU A 181 -10.89 15.86 4.09
N ILE A 182 -10.60 14.57 4.27
CA ILE A 182 -10.10 13.70 3.20
C ILE A 182 -11.14 13.59 2.07
N ARG A 183 -12.43 13.44 2.42
CA ARG A 183 -13.54 13.41 1.44
C ARG A 183 -13.60 14.68 0.62
N ARG A 184 -13.46 15.84 1.26
CA ARG A 184 -13.43 17.14 0.54
C ARG A 184 -12.29 17.17 -0.48
N GLY A 185 -11.09 16.74 -0.10
CA GLY A 185 -9.95 16.65 -1.01
C GLY A 185 -10.18 15.72 -2.19
N PHE A 186 -10.76 14.54 -1.96
CA PHE A 186 -11.13 13.64 -3.06
C PHE A 186 -12.21 14.24 -3.97
N THR A 187 -13.24 14.89 -3.42
CA THR A 187 -14.29 15.56 -4.21
C THR A 187 -13.71 16.65 -5.10
N GLU A 188 -12.83 17.50 -4.57
CA GLU A 188 -12.15 18.56 -5.33
C GLU A 188 -11.28 17.98 -6.45
N LEU A 189 -10.48 16.96 -6.13
CA LEU A 189 -9.61 16.29 -7.10
C LEU A 189 -10.42 15.60 -8.22
N LEU A 190 -11.46 14.84 -7.85
CA LEU A 190 -12.34 14.15 -8.82
C LEU A 190 -13.09 15.14 -9.71
N ARG A 191 -13.63 16.23 -9.16
CA ARG A 191 -14.28 17.28 -9.95
C ARG A 191 -13.29 17.93 -10.91
N GLY A 192 -12.08 18.26 -10.46
CA GLY A 192 -11.05 18.86 -11.32
C GLY A 192 -10.60 17.93 -12.45
N MET A 193 -10.60 16.62 -12.24
CA MET A 193 -10.24 15.63 -13.25
C MET A 193 -11.38 15.32 -14.23
N LEU A 194 -12.62 15.27 -13.75
CA LEU A 194 -13.77 14.75 -14.52
C LEU A 194 -14.69 15.84 -15.06
N ALA A 195 -14.54 17.08 -14.62
CA ALA A 195 -15.09 18.22 -15.35
C ALA A 195 -14.37 18.27 -16.72
N GLY A 196 -15.13 18.06 -17.79
CA GLY A 196 -14.60 18.23 -19.15
C GLY A 196 -14.01 19.64 -19.34
N PRO A 197 -13.21 19.86 -20.40
CA PRO A 197 -12.74 21.20 -20.72
C PRO A 197 -13.95 22.16 -20.79
N PRO A 198 -13.82 23.42 -20.33
CA PRO A 198 -14.90 24.38 -20.44
C PRO A 198 -15.39 24.44 -21.90
N PRO A 199 -16.70 24.55 -22.14
CA PRO A 199 -17.21 24.68 -23.51
C PRO A 199 -16.50 25.87 -24.18
N ARG A 200 -15.98 25.63 -25.39
CA ARG A 200 -15.32 26.65 -26.21
C ARG A 200 -16.31 27.70 -26.69
#